data_AF-A0A7W9F2W8-F1
#
_entry.id   AF-A0A7W9F2W8-F1
#
_cell.length_a   1.000
_cell.length_b   1.000
_cell.length_c   1.000
_cell.angle_alpha   90.00
_cell.angle_beta   90.00
_cell.angle_gamma   90.00
#
_symmetry.space_group_name_H-M   'P 1'
#
loop_
_entity.id
_entity.type
_entity.pdbx_description
1 polymer ?
#
loop_
_entity_poly.entity_id
_entity_poly.type
_entity_poly.pdbx_seq_one_letter_code
_entity_poly.pdbx_strand_id
1 'polypeptide(L)'
;MRWIIITDHIDDGNAVNFGQFDDESRHYQNESKVADTLATMATEFQLLDDDGVVYFEGRTRFINQSADLAFAPLDWAEAYGCTELRYRPVRSDEPWKTL
;
A
#
# COMPACT_ATOMS: atom_id res chain seq x y z
N MET A 1 -7.98 2.92 7.80
CA MET A 1 -7.46 1.54 7.62
C MET A 1 -5.94 1.56 7.84
N ARG A 2 -5.29 0.41 8.13
CA ARG A 2 -3.84 0.34 8.36
C ARG A 2 -3.09 -0.10 7.10
N TRP A 3 -2.26 0.76 6.54
CA TRP A 3 -1.42 0.46 5.37
C TRP A 3 -0.03 1.07 5.53
N ILE A 4 0.94 0.56 4.76
CA ILE A 4 2.30 1.09 4.68
C ILE A 4 2.88 0.86 3.27
N ILE A 5 3.57 1.86 2.73
CA ILE A 5 4.37 1.75 1.51
C ILE A 5 5.71 1.12 1.86
N ILE A 6 6.07 0.05 1.14
CA ILE A 6 7.32 -0.69 1.31
C ILE A 6 8.30 -0.41 0.18
N THR A 7 7.82 0.07 -0.97
CA THR A 7 8.66 0.40 -2.12
C THR A 7 8.04 1.57 -2.87
N ASP A 8 8.88 2.52 -3.25
CA ASP A 8 8.56 3.71 -4.03
C ASP A 8 9.50 3.71 -5.23
N HIS A 9 8.92 3.56 -6.43
CA HIS A 9 9.65 3.44 -7.68
C HIS A 9 9.84 4.79 -8.41
N ILE A 10 9.26 5.87 -7.89
CA ILE A 10 9.19 7.16 -8.62
C ILE A 10 9.93 8.30 -7.95
N ASP A 11 10.11 8.28 -6.62
CA ASP A 11 10.71 9.39 -5.87
C ASP A 11 11.88 8.93 -4.96
N ASP A 12 12.73 8.03 -5.48
CA ASP A 12 13.97 7.55 -4.82
C ASP A 12 13.76 7.07 -3.36
N GLY A 13 12.60 6.47 -3.09
CA GLY A 13 12.29 5.95 -1.75
C GLY A 13 11.66 6.96 -0.78
N ASN A 14 11.28 8.16 -1.22
CA ASN A 14 10.74 9.21 -0.36
C ASN A 14 9.45 8.78 0.38
N ALA A 15 8.59 8.00 -0.26
CA ALA A 15 7.38 7.45 0.36
C ALA A 15 7.62 6.11 1.09
N VAL A 16 8.83 5.56 1.11
CA VAL A 16 9.09 4.28 1.79
C VAL A 16 8.88 4.44 3.29
N ASN A 17 8.26 3.43 3.90
CA ASN A 17 7.84 3.42 5.29
C ASN A 17 6.79 4.48 5.66
N PHE A 18 6.16 5.12 4.67
CA PHE A 18 4.99 5.96 4.89
C PHE A 18 3.75 5.08 5.08
N GLY A 19 2.97 5.30 6.12
CA GLY A 19 1.78 4.51 6.39
C GLY A 19 0.75 5.24 7.25
N GLN A 20 -0.47 4.73 7.24
CA GLN A 20 -1.54 5.20 8.12
C GLN A 20 -1.84 4.16 9.20
N PHE A 21 -2.02 4.60 10.44
CA PHE A 21 -2.40 3.75 11.57
C PHE A 21 -3.34 4.49 12.51
N ASP A 22 -4.48 3.86 12.83
CA ASP A 22 -5.49 4.42 13.74
C ASP A 22 -5.82 5.90 13.45
N ASP A 23 -6.09 6.16 12.16
CA ASP A 23 -6.43 7.47 11.55
C ASP A 23 -5.30 8.52 11.49
N GLU A 24 -4.07 8.14 11.80
CA GLU A 24 -2.90 9.02 11.69
C GLU A 24 -1.90 8.53 10.63
N SER A 25 -1.53 9.42 9.70
CA SER A 25 -0.47 9.17 8.71
C SER A 25 0.90 9.53 9.28
N ARG A 26 1.88 8.62 9.17
CA ARG A 26 3.23 8.78 9.75
C ARG A 26 4.30 8.09 8.88
N HIS A 27 5.51 8.63 8.88
CA HIS A 27 6.71 7.93 8.37
C HIS A 27 7.37 7.13 9.51
N TYR A 28 7.65 5.85 9.27
CA TYR A 28 8.40 5.02 10.21
C TYR A 28 9.91 5.12 9.91
N GLN A 29 10.66 5.71 10.84
CA GLN A 29 12.13 5.77 10.75
C GLN A 29 12.83 4.54 11.35
N ASN A 30 12.10 3.65 12.02
CA ASN A 30 12.66 2.49 12.71
C ASN A 30 12.27 1.20 11.99
N GLU A 31 13.25 0.51 11.41
CA GLU A 31 13.07 -0.72 10.64
C GLU A 31 12.43 -1.86 11.45
N SER A 32 12.74 -1.98 12.74
CA SER A 32 12.12 -3.01 13.60
C SER A 32 10.62 -2.78 13.72
N LYS A 33 10.18 -1.53 13.86
CA LYS A 33 8.75 -1.19 13.93
C LYS A 33 8.04 -1.44 12.60
N VAL A 34 8.73 -1.20 11.47
CA VAL A 34 8.22 -1.53 10.13
C VAL A 34 8.03 -3.03 10.02
N ALA A 35 9.04 -3.83 10.37
CA ALA A 35 8.97 -5.29 10.31
C ALA A 35 7.84 -5.86 11.16
N ASP A 36 7.70 -5.39 12.41
CA ASP A 36 6.61 -5.79 13.31
C ASP A 36 5.24 -5.44 12.73
N THR A 37 5.12 -4.26 12.11
CA THR A 37 3.87 -3.81 11.48
C THR A 37 3.51 -4.68 10.27
N LEU A 38 4.49 -4.91 9.38
CA LEU A 38 4.35 -5.74 8.19
C LEU A 38 3.98 -7.19 8.52
N ALA A 39 4.46 -7.73 9.64
CA ALA A 39 4.11 -9.08 10.09
C ALA A 39 2.61 -9.24 10.39
N THR A 40 1.89 -8.14 10.65
CA THR A 40 0.44 -8.17 10.91
C THR A 40 -0.42 -7.84 9.68
N MET A 41 0.19 -7.58 8.53
CA MET A 41 -0.47 -7.16 7.30
C MET A 41 -0.53 -8.31 6.30
N ALA A 42 -1.72 -8.88 6.11
CA ALA A 42 -1.94 -10.09 5.32
C ALA A 42 -2.22 -9.84 3.84
N THR A 43 -2.34 -8.58 3.42
CA THR A 43 -2.64 -8.19 2.04
C THR A 43 -1.54 -7.29 1.50
N GLU A 44 -1.02 -7.61 0.32
CA GLU A 44 -0.12 -6.74 -0.44
C GLU A 44 -0.91 -6.01 -1.53
N PHE A 45 -0.49 -4.78 -1.84
CA PHE A 45 -1.09 -3.97 -2.88
C PHE A 45 -0.03 -3.27 -3.74
N GLN A 46 -0.43 -2.91 -4.94
CA GLN A 46 0.33 -2.13 -5.90
C GLN A 46 -0.52 -0.96 -6.38
N LEU A 47 0.09 0.21 -6.49
CA LEU A 47 -0.48 1.40 -7.11
C LEU A 47 0.22 1.59 -8.46
N LEU A 48 -0.57 1.66 -9.53
CA LEU A 48 -0.08 1.73 -10.89
C LEU A 48 -0.63 2.96 -11.60
N ASP A 49 0.14 3.50 -12.55
CA ASP A 49 -0.34 4.51 -13.49
C ASP A 49 -1.25 3.91 -14.57
N ASP A 50 -1.69 4.75 -15.51
CA ASP A 50 -2.59 4.40 -16.61
C ASP A 50 -1.94 3.50 -17.66
N ASP A 51 -0.61 3.51 -17.73
CA ASP A 51 0.20 2.60 -18.57
C ASP A 51 0.48 1.26 -17.86
N GLY A 52 0.08 1.09 -16.59
CA GLY A 52 0.27 -0.12 -15.80
C GLY A 52 1.67 -0.26 -15.19
N VAL A 53 2.41 0.84 -15.07
CA VAL A 53 3.70 0.90 -14.37
C VAL A 53 3.44 1.01 -12.86
N VAL A 54 4.08 0.14 -12.08
CA VAL A 54 3.96 0.16 -10.61
C VAL A 54 4.77 1.33 -10.06
N TYR A 55 4.11 2.26 -9.37
CA TYR A 55 4.74 3.40 -8.72
C TYR A 55 5.00 3.11 -7.24
N PHE A 56 4.05 2.47 -6.58
CA PHE A 56 4.17 2.14 -5.17
C PHE A 56 3.75 0.70 -4.90
N GLU A 57 4.45 0.08 -3.96
CA GLU A 57 4.08 -1.20 -3.39
C GLU A 57 3.88 -1.03 -1.89
N GLY A 58 2.89 -1.72 -1.35
CA GLY A 58 2.57 -1.61 0.06
C GLY A 58 1.91 -2.85 0.62
N ARG A 59 1.66 -2.80 1.92
CA ARG A 59 0.86 -3.81 2.61
C ARG A 59 -0.21 -3.17 3.46
N THR A 60 -1.32 -3.89 3.58
CA THR A 60 -2.45 -3.52 4.42
C THR A 60 -2.93 -4.74 5.20
N ARG A 61 -3.70 -4.47 6.25
CA ARG A 61 -4.42 -5.54 6.96
C ARG A 61 -5.51 -6.15 6.09
N PHE A 62 -6.20 -7.16 6.63
CA PHE A 62 -7.35 -7.76 5.98
C PHE A 62 -8.39 -6.73 5.53
N ILE A 63 -8.74 -6.82 4.25
CA ILE A 63 -9.86 -6.11 3.65
C ILE A 63 -11.13 -6.85 4.09
N ASN A 64 -11.70 -6.43 5.22
CA ASN A 64 -12.95 -6.96 5.77
C ASN A 64 -14.19 -6.13 5.37
N GLN A 65 -13.99 -5.05 4.61
CA GLN A 65 -15.01 -4.13 4.08
C GLN A 65 -14.91 -4.06 2.55
N SER A 66 -15.67 -3.19 1.88
CA SER A 66 -15.45 -2.92 0.45
C SER A 66 -14.00 -2.50 0.21
N ALA A 67 -13.40 -3.01 -0.86
CA ALA A 67 -12.03 -2.67 -1.19
C ALA A 67 -11.88 -1.17 -1.50
N ASP A 68 -12.91 -0.49 -2.01
CA ASP A 68 -12.94 0.97 -2.18
C ASP A 68 -12.73 1.71 -0.86
N LEU A 69 -13.45 1.32 0.19
CA LEU A 69 -13.33 1.96 1.51
C LEU A 69 -12.02 1.62 2.21
N ALA A 70 -11.49 0.42 1.93
CA ALA A 70 -10.20 -0.03 2.44
C ALA A 70 -9.06 0.82 1.87
N PHE A 71 -9.16 1.20 0.60
CA PHE A 71 -8.10 1.87 -0.13
C PHE A 71 -8.30 3.36 -0.36
N ALA A 72 -9.47 3.94 -0.05
CA ALA A 72 -9.69 5.39 -0.09
C ALA A 72 -8.59 6.24 0.58
N PRO A 73 -7.92 5.80 1.67
CA PRO A 73 -6.80 6.56 2.20
C PRO A 73 -5.55 6.61 1.30
N LEU A 74 -5.49 5.85 0.21
CA LEU A 74 -4.42 5.87 -0.80
C LEU A 74 -4.73 6.81 -1.97
N ASP A 75 -5.89 7.49 -1.98
CA ASP A 75 -6.27 8.46 -3.03
C ASP A 75 -5.25 9.60 -3.20
N TRP A 76 -4.39 9.84 -2.20
CA TRP A 76 -3.27 10.78 -2.34
C TRP A 76 -2.31 10.39 -3.49
N ALA A 77 -2.23 9.10 -3.83
CA ALA A 77 -1.38 8.61 -4.91
C ALA A 77 -1.89 9.01 -6.31
N GLU A 78 -3.17 9.42 -6.44
CA GLU A 78 -3.68 10.02 -7.67
C GLU A 78 -2.91 11.29 -8.04
N ALA A 79 -2.43 12.05 -7.05
CA ALA A 79 -1.59 13.23 -7.29
C ALA A 79 -0.24 12.88 -7.93
N TYR A 80 0.20 11.61 -7.82
CA TYR A 80 1.37 11.07 -8.49
C TYR A 80 1.03 10.39 -9.82
N GLY A 81 -0.24 10.36 -10.24
CA GLY A 81 -0.69 9.72 -11.47
C GLY A 81 -1.09 8.26 -11.33
N CYS A 82 -1.18 7.72 -10.11
CA CYS A 82 -1.71 6.36 -9.92
C CYS A 82 -3.21 6.34 -10.21
N THR A 83 -3.64 5.47 -11.12
CA THR A 83 -5.04 5.32 -11.53
C THR A 83 -5.58 3.92 -11.29
N GLU A 84 -4.72 2.93 -11.04
CA GLU A 84 -5.11 1.55 -10.80
C GLU A 84 -4.54 1.05 -9.48
N LEU A 85 -5.37 0.32 -8.73
CA LEU A 85 -4.94 -0.40 -7.54
C LEU A 85 -5.11 -1.89 -7.73
N ARG A 86 -4.05 -2.64 -7.44
CA ARG A 86 -4.07 -4.10 -7.41
C ARG A 86 -3.80 -4.61 -6.01
N TYR A 87 -4.46 -5.67 -5.59
CA TYR A 87 -4.21 -6.31 -4.30
C TYR A 87 -4.38 -7.82 -4.32
N ARG A 88 -3.67 -8.50 -3.41
CA ARG A 88 -3.80 -9.96 -3.17
C ARG A 88 -3.28 -10.34 -1.78
N PRO A 89 -3.55 -11.55 -1.28
CA PRO A 89 -2.93 -12.01 -0.03
C PRO A 89 -1.40 -12.07 -0.18
N VAL A 90 -0.68 -11.68 0.88
CA VAL A 90 0.79 -11.65 0.89
C VAL A 90 1.36 -13.02 0.52
N ARG A 91 2.33 -13.03 -0.41
CA ARG A 91 2.99 -14.26 -0.88
C ARG A 91 2.01 -15.31 -1.42
N SER A 92 0.86 -14.90 -1.94
CA SER A 92 -0.08 -15.79 -2.62
C SER A 92 0.23 -15.83 -4.11
N ASP A 93 0.06 -17.02 -4.70
CA ASP A 93 0.04 -17.21 -6.16
C ASP A 93 -1.32 -16.84 -6.78
N GLU A 94 -2.25 -16.35 -5.96
CA GLU A 94 -3.51 -15.81 -6.44
C GLU A 94 -3.28 -14.65 -7.43
N PRO A 95 -4.11 -14.55 -8.48
CA PRO A 95 -4.05 -13.42 -9.38
C PRO A 95 -4.37 -12.13 -8.63
N TRP A 96 -3.73 -11.05 -9.04
CA TRP A 96 -4.04 -9.71 -8.55
C TRP A 96 -5.50 -9.38 -8.81
N LYS A 97 -6.18 -8.86 -7.77
CA LYS A 97 -7.51 -8.27 -7.91
C LYS A 97 -7.33 -6.79 -8.17
N THR A 98 -7.92 -6.30 -9.25
CA THR A 98 -7.94 -4.88 -9.58
C THR A 98 -9.16 -4.23 -8.95
N LEU A 99 -8.96 -3.05 -8.40
CA LEU A 99 -10.01 -2.13 -7.97
C LEU A 99 -10.31 -1.13 -9.08
#